data_AF-A0A931UC94-F1
#
_entry.id   AF-A0A931UC94-F1
#
_cell.length_a   1.000
_cell.length_b   1.000
_cell.length_c   1.000
_cell.angle_alpha   90.00
_cell.angle_beta   90.00
_cell.angle_gamma   90.00
#
_symmetry.space_group_name_H-M   'P 1'
#
loop_
_entity.id
_entity.type
_entity.pdbx_description
1 polymer ?
#
loop_
_entity_poly.entity_id
_entity_poly.type
_entity_poly.pdbx_seq_one_letter_code
_entity_poly.pdbx_strand_id
1 'polypeptide(L)' 'MAKTAEANKTNYQGQMHLLQKELMGNYFNQMTRAAEHGEGKAAYMLISGNPVELMLAFDLIPVYPEINALQLAVKKV' A
#
# COMPACT_ATOMS: atom_id res chain seq x y z
N MET A 1 -10.89 -9.15 -34.29
CA MET A 1 -11.28 -8.14 -33.27
C MET A 1 -11.25 -8.70 -31.85
N ALA A 2 -11.81 -9.88 -31.58
CA ALA A 2 -11.78 -10.50 -30.23
C ALA A 2 -10.36 -10.73 -29.65
N LYS A 3 -9.44 -11.32 -30.44
CA LYS A 3 -8.04 -11.55 -30.01
C LYS A 3 -7.27 -10.28 -29.62
N THR A 4 -7.55 -9.16 -30.29
CA THR A 4 -6.89 -7.86 -30.01
C THR A 4 -7.41 -7.24 -28.71
N ALA A 5 -8.70 -7.41 -28.41
CA ALA A 5 -9.30 -6.96 -27.16
C ALA A 5 -8.80 -7.78 -25.95
N GLU A 6 -8.61 -9.09 -26.13
CA GLU A 6 -8.07 -9.98 -25.10
C GLU A 6 -6.61 -9.65 -24.77
N ALA A 7 -5.75 -9.46 -25.79
CA ALA A 7 -4.35 -9.07 -25.60
C ALA A 7 -4.21 -7.69 -24.90
N ASN A 8 -5.07 -6.72 -25.24
CA ASN A 8 -5.11 -5.42 -24.56
C ASN A 8 -5.55 -5.54 -23.10
N LYS A 9 -6.50 -6.43 -22.79
CA LYS A 9 -6.97 -6.67 -21.42
C LYS A 9 -5.88 -7.29 -20.55
N THR A 10 -5.12 -8.26 -21.09
CA THR A 10 -3.98 -8.87 -20.39
C THR A 10 -2.84 -7.87 -20.16
N ASN A 11 -2.54 -7.00 -21.14
CA ASN A 11 -1.52 -5.96 -21.00
C ASN A 11 -1.92 -4.93 -19.92
N TYR A 12 -3.17 -4.47 -19.95
CA TYR A 12 -3.72 -3.59 -18.91
C TYR A 12 -3.63 -4.21 -17.51
N GLN A 13 -4.00 -5.48 -17.35
CA GLN A 13 -3.89 -6.18 -16.07
C GLN A 13 -2.43 -6.29 -15.59
N GLY A 14 -1.48 -6.53 -16.49
CA GLY A 14 -0.06 -6.52 -16.17
C GLY A 14 0.44 -5.17 -15.69
N GLN A 15 0.07 -4.08 -16.38
CA GLN A 15 0.43 -2.72 -15.98
C GLN A 15 -0.18 -2.33 -14.63
N MET A 16 -1.45 -2.66 -14.40
CA MET A 16 -2.12 -2.42 -13.12
C MET A 16 -1.44 -3.15 -11.96
N HIS A 17 -0.98 -4.39 -12.17
CA HIS A 17 -0.25 -5.14 -11.16
C HIS A 17 1.09 -4.46 -10.79
N LEU A 18 1.82 -3.94 -11.79
CA LEU A 18 3.07 -3.22 -11.57
C LEU A 18 2.84 -1.93 -10.78
N LEU A 19 1.83 -1.14 -11.17
CA LEU A 19 1.45 0.10 -10.47
C LEU A 19 1.03 -0.18 -9.02
N GLN A 20 0.24 -1.22 -8.79
CA GLN A 20 -0.17 -1.61 -7.43
C GLN A 20 1.05 -1.98 -6.57
N LYS A 21 1.99 -2.75 -7.15
CA LYS A 21 3.23 -3.13 -6.46
C LYS A 21 4.09 -1.91 -6.12
N GLU A 22 4.23 -0.99 -7.06
CA GLU A 22 4.95 0.27 -6.85
C GLU A 22 4.31 1.11 -5.74
N LEU A 23 2.99 1.26 -5.76
CA LEU A 23 2.24 2.02 -4.76
C LEU A 23 2.41 1.42 -3.35
N MET A 24 2.31 0.09 -3.23
CA MET A 24 2.58 -0.59 -1.95
C MET A 24 4.03 -0.40 -1.51
N GLY A 25 4.99 -0.54 -2.42
CA GLY A 25 6.42 -0.35 -2.13
C GLY A 25 6.72 1.06 -1.62
N ASN A 26 6.19 2.08 -2.30
CA ASN A 26 6.35 3.48 -1.92
C ASN A 26 5.72 3.78 -0.55
N TYR A 27 4.57 3.18 -0.24
CA TYR A 27 3.93 3.29 1.06
C TYR A 27 4.79 2.68 2.18
N PHE A 28 5.30 1.45 2.01
CA PHE A 28 6.19 0.84 3.00
C PHE A 28 7.50 1.62 3.17
N ASN A 29 8.08 2.13 2.08
CA ASN A 29 9.28 2.97 2.14
C ASN A 29 9.04 4.25 2.95
N GLN A 30 7.88 4.90 2.80
CA GLN A 30 7.53 6.07 3.61
C GLN A 30 7.44 5.73 5.10
N MET A 31 6.82 4.60 5.47
CA MET A 31 6.78 4.15 6.86
C MET A 31 8.18 3.84 7.42
N THR A 32 9.04 3.18 6.65
CA THR A 32 10.43 2.92 7.06
C THR A 32 11.20 4.21 7.28
N ARG A 33 11.10 5.18 6.36
CA ARG A 33 11.75 6.49 6.51
C ARG A 33 11.23 7.27 7.72
N ALA A 34 9.92 7.21 7.99
CA ALA A 34 9.34 7.82 9.18
C ALA A 34 9.90 7.20 10.47
N ALA A 35 10.11 5.88 10.49
CA ALA A 35 10.65 5.15 11.63
C ALA A 35 12.16 5.36 11.84
N GLU A 36 12.95 5.32 10.77
CA GLU A 36 14.42 5.34 10.82
C GLU A 36 15.01 6.76 10.77
N HIS A 37 14.34 7.69 10.09
CA HIS A 37 14.85 9.04 9.83
C HIS A 37 13.97 10.14 10.42
N GLY A 38 12.83 9.79 11.02
CA GLY A 38 11.90 10.77 11.61
C GLY A 38 11.18 11.64 10.58
N GLU A 39 11.16 11.21 9.31
CA GLU A 39 10.53 11.94 8.21
C GLU A 39 9.03 11.63 8.16
N GLY A 40 8.25 12.45 8.86
CA GLY A 40 6.79 12.31 8.98
C GLY A 40 6.36 11.63 10.28
N LYS A 41 5.05 11.44 10.43
CA LYS A 41 4.45 10.83 11.63
C LYS A 41 3.52 9.70 11.21
N ALA A 42 3.86 8.48 11.61
CA ALA A 42 3.04 7.30 11.36
C ALA A 42 2.06 7.07 12.51
N ALA A 43 0.81 6.74 12.20
CA ALA A 43 -0.25 6.52 13.18
C ALA A 43 -0.91 5.16 12.99
N TYR A 44 -0.94 4.35 14.05
CA TYR A 44 -1.64 3.07 14.06
C TYR A 44 -3.13 3.29 14.22
N MET A 45 -3.91 2.81 13.24
CA MET A 45 -5.36 2.81 13.33
C MET A 45 -5.83 1.46 13.86
N LEU A 46 -6.40 1.46 15.05
CA LEU A 46 -7.01 0.27 15.70
C LEU A 46 -8.53 0.41 15.77
N ILE A 47 -9.12 1.22 14.89
CA ILE A 47 -10.55 1.53 14.86
C ILE A 47 -11.21 0.97 13.61
N SER A 48 -12.45 0.52 13.77
CA SER A 48 -13.28 0.12 12.64
C SER A 48 -13.43 1.28 11.66
N GLY A 49 -13.21 1.02 10.37
CA GLY A 49 -13.41 1.97 9.28
C GLY A 49 -12.16 2.70 8.81
N ASN A 50 -11.05 2.71 9.56
CA ASN A 50 -9.76 3.33 9.19
C ASN A 50 -9.95 4.68 8.46
N PRO A 51 -10.09 5.82 9.15
CA PRO A 51 -10.34 7.12 8.52
C PRO A 51 -9.07 7.65 7.84
N VAL A 52 -8.69 7.01 6.73
CA VAL A 52 -7.46 7.26 5.97
C VAL A 52 -7.41 8.70 5.52
N GLU A 53 -8.52 9.22 5.00
CA GLU A 53 -8.64 10.58 4.50
C GLU A 53 -8.38 11.61 5.61
N LEU A 54 -8.83 11.33 6.83
CA LEU A 54 -8.56 12.19 7.98
C LEU A 54 -7.08 12.18 8.35
N MET A 55 -6.44 11.01 8.38
CA MET A 55 -5.01 10.90 8.67
C MET A 55 -4.17 11.66 7.63
N LEU A 56 -4.48 11.45 6.35
CA LEU A 56 -3.80 12.12 5.25
C LEU A 56 -4.00 13.64 5.28
N ALA A 57 -5.15 14.14 5.74
CA ALA A 57 -5.40 15.57 5.90
C ALA A 57 -4.49 16.24 6.95
N PHE A 58 -3.87 15.46 7.84
CA PHE A 58 -2.91 15.92 8.84
C PHE A 58 -1.47 15.47 8.53
N ASP A 59 -1.19 15.08 7.29
CA ASP A 59 0.12 14.56 6.87
C ASP A 59 0.61 13.35 7.71
N LEU A 60 -0.35 12.59 8.26
CA LEU A 60 -0.07 11.37 9.02
C LEU A 60 -0.05 10.18 8.07
N ILE A 61 0.97 9.34 8.22
CA ILE A 61 1.10 8.09 7.48
C ILE A 61 0.21 7.05 8.18
N PRO A 62 -0.88 6.58 7.54
CA PRO A 62 -1.77 5.60 8.15
C PRO A 62 -1.05 4.24 8.24
N VAL A 63 -1.03 3.61 9.41
CA VAL A 63 -0.51 2.26 9.59
C VAL A 63 -1.66 1.29 9.82
N TYR A 64 -1.70 0.22 9.02
CA TYR A 64 -2.69 -0.87 9.12
C TYR A 64 -2.06 -2.09 9.82
N PRO A 65 -2.21 -2.22 11.15
CA PRO A 65 -1.57 -3.28 11.92
C PRO A 65 -1.95 -4.69 11.45
N GLU A 66 -3.18 -4.90 11.01
CA GLU A 66 -3.67 -6.20 10.51
C GLU A 66 -2.96 -6.59 9.22
N ILE A 67 -2.76 -5.65 8.30
CA ILE A 67 -2.04 -5.88 7.05
C ILE A 67 -0.57 -6.18 7.33
N ASN A 68 0.05 -5.43 8.25
CA ASN A 68 1.42 -5.67 8.66
C ASN A 68 1.57 -7.07 9.28
N ALA A 69 0.64 -7.49 10.14
CA ALA A 69 0.63 -8.83 10.72
C ALA A 69 0.53 -9.92 9.64
N LEU A 70 -0.35 -9.74 8.65
CA LEU A 70 -0.47 -10.67 7.51
C LEU A 70 0.83 -10.73 6.69
N GLN A 71 1.44 -9.59 6.37
CA GLN A 71 2.69 -9.55 5.61
C GLN A 71 3.85 -10.22 6.38
N LEU A 72 3.93 -10.03 7.70
CA LEU A 72 4.92 -10.69 8.56
C LEU A 72 4.68 -12.19 8.66
N ALA A 73 3.41 -12.64 8.71
CA ALA A 73 3.07 -14.06 8.72
C ALA A 73 3.43 -14.74 7.39
N VAL A 74 3.16 -14.09 6.25
CA VAL A 74 3.48 -14.61 4.91
C VAL A 74 4.99 -14.67 4.67
N LYS A 75 5.77 -13.72 5.20
CA LYS A 75 7.24 -13.71 5.07
C LYS A 75 7.96 -14.80 5.88
N LYS A 76 7.27 -15.53 6.76
CA LYS A 76 7.89 -16.47 7.72
C LYS A 76 8.09 -17.89 7.18
N VAL A 77 8.20 -18.06 5.86
CA VAL A 77 8.48 -19.35 5.18
C VAL A 77 9.73 -19.23 4.33
#